data_AF-A0A3A6TXT3-F1
#
_entry.id   AF-A0A3A6TXT3-F1
#
_cell.length_a   1.000
_cell.length_b   1.000
_cell.length_c   1.000
_cell.angle_alpha   90.00
_cell.angle_beta   90.00
_cell.angle_gamma   90.00
#
_symmetry.space_group_name_H-M   'P 1'
#
loop_
_entity.id
_entity.type
_entity.pdbx_description
1 polymer ?
#
loop_
_entity_poly.entity_id
_entity_poly.type
_entity_poly.pdbx_seq_one_letter_code
_entity_poly.pdbx_strand_id
1 'polypeptide(L)' 'MVDPETMNIILIDYAFATPVDQPRTDKSIHGTKEYLAPEIMCDNSITIKSDSFALGLTIAQIWGYLFNLNITPFTSFD' A
#
# COMPACT_ATOMS: atom_id res chain seq x y z
N MET A 1 -6.16 6.47 -11.60
CA MET A 1 -6.85 6.47 -12.91
C MET A 1 -5.87 6.89 -13.98
N VAL A 2 -5.86 6.21 -15.12
CA VAL A 2 -4.96 6.50 -16.24
C VAL A 2 -5.80 6.94 -17.42
N ASP A 3 -5.43 8.06 -18.03
CA ASP A 3 -5.94 8.45 -19.35
C ASP A 3 -5.10 7.73 -20.42
N PRO A 4 -5.70 6.83 -21.23
CA PRO A 4 -4.94 6.04 -22.21
C PRO A 4 -4.47 6.86 -23.42
N GLU A 5 -5.05 8.03 -23.69
CA GLU A 5 -4.67 8.86 -24.84
C GLU A 5 -3.49 9.78 -24.48
N THR A 6 -3.54 10.38 -23.29
CA THR A 6 -2.52 11.34 -22.84
C THR A 6 -1.45 10.72 -21.95
N MET A 7 -1.67 9.48 -21.47
CA MET A 7 -0.86 8.80 -20.46
C MET A 7 -0.75 9.58 -19.13
N ASN A 8 -1.67 10.50 -18.88
CA ASN A 8 -1.77 11.19 -17.60
C ASN A 8 -2.30 10.26 -16.50
N ILE A 9 -1.73 10.39 -15.30
CA ILE A 9 -2.07 9.56 -14.14
C ILE A 9 -2.56 10.46 -13.02
N ILE A 10 -3.73 10.11 -12.46
CA ILE A 10 -4.34 10.81 -11.33
C ILE A 10 -4.59 9.80 -10.20
N LEU A 11 -4.16 10.12 -8.98
CA LEU A 11 -4.51 9.36 -7.78
C LEU A 11 -5.96 9.68 -7.37
N ILE A 12 -6.74 8.64 -7.10
CA ILE A 12 -8.17 8.71 -6.76
C ILE A 12 -8.45 7.93 -5.48
N ASP A 13 -9.68 8.04 -4.97
CA ASP A 13 -10.18 7.30 -3.81
C ASP A 13 -9.42 7.58 -2.50
N TYR A 14 -9.70 8.73 -1.90
CA TYR A 14 -9.10 9.18 -0.65
C TYR A 14 -9.94 8.81 0.59
N ALA A 15 -10.90 7.87 0.49
CA ALA A 15 -11.82 7.54 1.58
C ALA A 15 -11.10 7.07 2.86
N PHE A 16 -9.91 6.45 2.71
CA PHE A 16 -9.07 6.00 3.81
C PHE A 16 -7.83 6.88 4.07
N ALA A 17 -7.69 8.00 3.36
CA ALA A 17 -6.57 8.90 3.56
C ALA A 17 -6.67 9.61 4.93
N THR A 18 -5.52 9.81 5.57
CA THR A 18 -5.42 10.53 6.85
C THR A 18 -4.43 11.69 6.71
N PRO A 19 -4.64 12.82 7.41
CA PRO A 19 -3.63 13.86 7.50
C PRO A 19 -2.34 13.31 8.12
N VAL A 20 -1.18 13.71 7.58
CA VAL A 20 0.15 13.23 8.00
C VAL A 20 0.44 13.58 9.47
N ASP A 21 -0.11 14.68 9.94
CA ASP A 21 0.02 15.20 11.30
C ASP A 21 -0.98 14.60 12.29
N GLN A 22 -1.91 13.77 11.83
CA GLN A 22 -2.95 13.17 12.65
C GLN A 22 -2.83 11.65 12.69
N PRO A 23 -2.29 11.08 13.79
CA PRO A 23 -2.26 9.64 13.94
C PRO A 23 -3.69 9.09 13.98
N ARG A 24 -3.95 8.10 13.14
CA ARG A 24 -5.28 7.50 13.01
C ARG A 24 -5.65 6.79 14.31
N THR A 25 -6.83 7.09 14.83
CA THR A 25 -7.35 6.50 16.09
C THR A 25 -8.20 5.25 15.84
N ASP A 26 -8.34 4.84 14.58
CA ASP A 26 -9.16 3.69 14.19
C ASP A 26 -8.45 2.37 14.55
N LYS A 27 -9.22 1.44 15.12
CA LYS A 27 -8.72 0.12 15.57
C LYS A 27 -8.73 -0.92 14.46
N SER A 28 -9.32 -0.59 13.31
CA SER A 28 -9.45 -1.51 12.18
C SER A 28 -8.37 -1.27 11.12
N ILE A 29 -7.87 -2.37 10.56
CA ILE A 29 -6.93 -2.36 9.44
C ILE A 29 -7.74 -2.15 8.16
N HIS A 30 -7.31 -1.19 7.34
CA HIS A 30 -7.94 -0.86 6.07
C HIS A 30 -6.92 -0.97 4.93
N GLY A 31 -7.33 -1.54 3.80
CA GLY A 31 -6.52 -1.64 2.60
C GLY A 31 -6.63 -3.00 1.91
N THR A 32 -6.01 -3.10 0.74
CA THR A 32 -5.92 -4.36 -0.02
C THR A 32 -4.72 -5.16 0.47
N LYS A 33 -4.96 -6.41 0.91
CA LYS A 33 -3.99 -7.25 1.62
C LYS A 33 -2.64 -7.37 0.91
N GLU A 34 -2.65 -7.41 -0.42
CA GLU A 34 -1.48 -7.58 -1.27
C GLU A 34 -0.59 -6.33 -1.36
N TYR A 35 -1.08 -5.16 -0.94
CA TYR A 35 -0.36 -3.88 -0.95
C TYR A 35 -0.14 -3.31 0.44
N LEU A 36 -0.61 -4.00 1.49
CA LEU A 36 -0.44 -3.56 2.86
C LEU A 36 1.03 -3.66 3.27
N ALA A 37 1.53 -2.56 3.80
CA ALA A 37 2.84 -2.53 4.41
C ALA A 37 2.86 -3.36 5.71
N PRO A 38 3.99 -3.99 6.05
CA PRO A 38 4.07 -4.87 7.22
C PRO A 38 3.72 -4.16 8.52
N GLU A 39 4.08 -2.88 8.67
CA GLU A 39 3.71 -2.08 9.84
C GLU A 39 2.18 -1.99 10.01
N ILE A 40 1.43 -1.71 8.94
CA ILE A 40 -0.04 -1.65 9.00
C ILE A 40 -0.62 -3.00 9.44
N MET A 41 -0.02 -4.12 9.02
CA MET A 41 -0.48 -5.45 9.42
C MET A 41 -0.18 -5.80 10.89
N CYS A 42 0.90 -5.25 11.45
CA CYS A 42 1.36 -5.60 12.80
C CYS A 42 0.72 -4.73 13.88
N ASP A 43 0.75 -3.41 13.68
CA ASP A 43 0.40 -2.42 14.70
C ASP A 43 -0.62 -1.38 14.20
N ASN A 44 -1.12 -1.54 12.97
CA ASN A 44 -2.00 -0.59 12.30
C ASN A 44 -1.39 0.81 12.14
N SER A 45 -0.06 0.91 12.12
CA SER A 45 0.65 2.18 11.93
C SER A 45 0.66 2.57 10.46
N ILE A 46 -0.04 3.66 10.14
CA ILE A 46 -0.07 4.25 8.80
C ILE A 46 0.95 5.37 8.76
N THR A 47 1.92 5.25 7.85
CA THR A 47 2.97 6.25 7.65
C THR A 47 3.14 6.58 6.18
N ILE A 48 3.89 7.64 5.87
CA ILE A 48 4.33 7.95 4.50
C ILE A 48 5.11 6.76 3.88
N LYS A 49 5.78 5.95 4.71
CA LYS A 49 6.52 4.77 4.24
C LYS A 49 5.60 3.63 3.83
N SER A 50 4.40 3.56 4.40
CA SER A 50 3.41 2.56 4.03
C SER A 50 2.90 2.78 2.61
N ASP A 51 2.67 4.04 2.20
CA ASP A 51 2.36 4.39 0.80
C ASP A 51 3.52 4.10 -0.14
N SER A 52 4.76 4.32 0.33
CA SER A 52 5.97 4.02 -0.45
C SER A 52 6.12 2.52 -0.71
N PHE A 53 5.76 1.68 0.26
CA PHE A 53 5.76 0.23 0.12
C PHE A 53 4.75 -0.24 -0.93
N ALA A 54 3.50 0.24 -0.83
CA ALA A 54 2.46 -0.07 -1.81
C ALA A 54 2.87 0.34 -3.23
N LEU A 55 3.45 1.55 -3.39
CA LEU A 55 3.98 2.03 -4.67
C LEU A 55 5.08 1.11 -5.23
N GLY A 56 5.99 0.65 -4.37
CA GLY A 56 7.04 -0.29 -4.77
C GLY A 56 6.48 -1.60 -5.32
N LEU A 57 5.44 -2.15 -4.68
CA LEU A 57 4.75 -3.35 -5.17
C LEU A 57 4.00 -3.10 -6.47
N THR A 58 3.36 -1.94 -6.63
CA THR A 58 2.72 -1.55 -7.91
C THR A 58 3.73 -1.47 -9.05
N ILE A 59 4.91 -0.88 -8.82
CA ILE A 59 5.99 -0.82 -9.82
C ILE A 59 6.48 -2.23 -10.16
N ALA A 60 6.73 -3.06 -9.13
CA ALA A 60 7.14 -4.45 -9.33
C ALA A 60 6.09 -5.25 -10.12
N GLN A 61 4.81 -4.98 -9.91
CA GLN A 61 3.71 -5.60 -10.67
C GLN A 61 3.73 -5.18 -12.13
N ILE A 62 3.84 -3.89 -12.40
CA ILE A 62 3.91 -3.35 -13.77
C ILE A 62 5.11 -3.93 -14.52
N TRP A 63 6.24 -4.11 -13.83
CA TRP A 63 7.45 -4.70 -14.40
C TRP A 63 7.37 -6.23 -14.56
N GLY A 64 6.28 -6.88 -14.15
CA GLY A 64 6.11 -8.33 -14.24
C GLY A 64 6.82 -9.13 -13.14
N TYR A 65 7.35 -8.44 -12.12
CA TYR A 65 8.04 -9.08 -11.00
C TYR A 65 7.09 -9.48 -9.87
N LEU A 66 5.90 -8.88 -9.70
CA LEU A 66 5.04 -9.19 -8.54
C LEU A 66 4.62 -10.67 -8.47
N PHE A 67 4.40 -11.34 -9.61
CA PHE A 67 4.07 -12.78 -9.64
C PHE A 67 5.29 -13.70 -9.46
N ASN A 68 6.51 -13.14 -9.54
CA ASN A 68 7.78 -13.84 -9.30
C ASN A 68 8.40 -13.48 -7.96
N LEU A 69 7.87 -12.46 -7.27
CA LEU A 69 8.20 -12.19 -5.89
C LEU A 69 7.60 -13.32 -5.07
N ASN A 70 8.46 -14.20 -4.55
CA ASN A 70 8.13 -14.96 -3.35
C ASN A 70 7.94 -13.94 -2.23
N ILE A 71 6.74 -13.37 -2.14
CA ILE A 71 6.25 -12.72 -0.93
C ILE A 71 6.48 -13.76 0.15
N THR A 72 7.44 -13.49 1.04
CA THR A 72 7.87 -14.45 2.07
C THR A 72 6.62 -15.05 2.70
N PRO A 73 6.45 -16.38 2.66
CA PRO A 73 5.28 -17.00 3.26
C PRO A 73 5.42 -16.75 4.76
N PHE A 74 4.58 -15.87 5.30
CA PHE A 74 4.50 -15.53 6.71
C PHE A 74 5.84 -15.07 7.30
N THR A 75 6.04 -13.75 7.38
CA THR A 75 6.66 -13.21 8.59
C THR A 75 5.73 -13.60 9.75
N SER A 76 6.03 -14.70 10.43
CA SER A 76 5.49 -15.00 11.74
C SER A 76 6.01 -13.91 12.67
N PHE A 77 5.10 -13.08 13.17
CA PHE A 77 5.37 -12.26 14.33
C PHE A 77 5.15 -13.17 15.54
N ASP A 78 6.26 -13.58 16.16
CA ASP A 78 6.26 -14.19 17.49
C ASP A 78 5.73 -13.20 18.54
#